data_AF-A0A8J7N041-F1
#
_entry.id   AF-A0A8J7N041-F1
#
_cell.length_a   1.000
_cell.length_b   1.000
_cell.length_c   1.000
_cell.angle_alpha   90.00
_cell.angle_beta   90.00
_cell.angle_gamma   90.00
#
_symmetry.space_group_name_H-M   'P 1'
#
loop_
_entity.id
_entity.type
_entity.pdbx_description
1 polymer ?
#
loop_
_entity_poly.entity_id
_entity_poly.type
_entity_poly.pdbx_seq_one_letter_code
_entity_poly.pdbx_strand_id
1 'polypeptide(L)' 'RPLAPGEIVPVDIALYPSSTFFAAGESLELIVSASAIIRSPPYEKDASFNRGIHVIHCGGSHDSHLLVPVVPAR' A
#
# COMPACT_ATOMS: atom_id res chain seq x y z
N ARG A 1 9.79 18.17 -0.34
CA ARG A 1 11.27 18.16 -0.18
C ARG A 1 11.78 16.83 -0.75
N PRO A 2 12.82 16.82 -1.62
CA PRO A 2 13.45 15.56 -2.04
C PRO A 2 14.05 14.82 -0.83
N LEU A 3 14.06 13.48 -0.88
CA LEU A 3 14.72 12.66 0.13
C LEU A 3 16.22 12.59 -0.11
N ALA A 4 17.00 12.50 0.96
CA ALA A 4 18.42 12.15 0.83
C ALA A 4 18.57 10.67 0.41
N PRO A 5 19.64 10.29 -0.30
CA PRO A 5 19.88 8.91 -0.67
C PRO A 5 19.89 7.98 0.56
N GLY A 6 19.05 6.95 0.55
CA GLY A 6 18.93 5.98 1.66
C GLY A 6 18.17 6.51 2.88
N GLU A 7 17.61 7.72 2.84
CA GLU A 7 16.74 8.23 3.90
C GLU A 7 15.47 7.38 4.00
N ILE A 8 15.28 6.73 5.15
CA ILE A 8 14.07 5.94 5.43
C ILE A 8 13.02 6.88 5.98
N VAL A 9 11.85 6.92 5.33
CA VAL A 9 10.74 7.80 5.71
C VAL A 9 9.46 7.00 5.87
N PRO A 10 8.74 7.11 7.02
CA PRO A 10 7.43 6.50 7.17
C PRO A 10 6.40 7.26 6.31
N VAL A 11 5.46 6.50 5.73
CA VAL A 11 4.36 7.07 4.94
C VAL A 11 3.04 6.44 5.37
N ASP A 12 2.02 7.28 5.53
CA ASP A 12 0.65 6.83 5.78
C ASP A 12 -0.15 6.93 4.48
N ILE A 13 -0.66 5.79 4.00
CA ILE A 13 -1.46 5.71 2.78
C ILE A 13 -2.88 5.33 3.17
N ALA A 14 -3.80 6.29 3.11
CA ALA A 14 -5.21 6.02 3.36
C ALA A 14 -5.80 5.16 2.23
N LEU A 15 -6.48 4.07 2.61
CA LEU A 15 -7.28 3.26 1.70
C LEU A 15 -8.74 3.70 1.78
N TYR A 16 -9.43 3.67 0.64
CA TYR A 16 -10.88 3.85 0.62
C TYR A 16 -11.57 2.70 1.39
N PRO A 17 -12.69 2.98 2.06
CA PRO A 17 -13.40 1.95 2.81
C PRO A 17 -13.88 0.84 1.87
N SER A 18 -13.74 -0.40 2.33
CA SER A 18 -14.30 -1.58 1.67
C SER A 18 -15.04 -2.44 2.68
N SER A 19 -16.02 -3.21 2.19
CA SER A 19 -16.68 -4.28 2.95
C SER A 19 -16.52 -5.55 2.16
N THR A 20 -15.40 -6.25 2.40
CA THR A 20 -15.03 -7.45 1.65
C THR A 20 -15.10 -8.66 2.56
N PHE A 21 -15.89 -9.66 2.16
CA PHE A 21 -15.91 -10.98 2.77
C PHE A 21 -14.95 -11.89 2.02
N PHE A 22 -14.16 -12.69 2.75
CA PHE A 22 -13.32 -13.74 2.20
C PHE A 22 -13.87 -15.09 2.67
N ALA A 23 -14.29 -15.93 1.72
CA ALA A 23 -14.72 -17.29 1.99
C ALA A 23 -13.52 -18.19 2.36
N ALA A 24 -13.82 -19.38 2.88
CA ALA A 24 -12.79 -20.37 3.17
C ALA A 24 -11.98 -20.71 1.90
N GLY A 25 -10.66 -20.56 1.99
CA GLY A 25 -9.74 -20.76 0.86
C GLY A 25 -9.39 -19.48 0.07
N GLU A 26 -10.07 -18.36 0.33
CA GLU A 26 -9.72 -17.07 -0.25
C GLU A 26 -8.66 -16.35 0.59
N SER A 27 -7.97 -15.38 -0.02
CA SER A 27 -6.88 -14.64 0.63
C SER A 27 -6.91 -13.17 0.26
N LEU A 28 -6.34 -12.35 1.14
CA LEU A 28 -6.08 -10.93 0.91
C LEU A 28 -4.70 -10.76 0.27
N GLU A 29 -4.63 -9.97 -0.80
CA GLU A 29 -3.37 -9.59 -1.46
C GLU A 29 -3.15 -8.07 -1.36
N LEU A 30 -1.94 -7.67 -0.98
CA LEU A 30 -1.48 -6.28 -1.03
C LEU A 30 -0.43 -6.14 -2.13
N ILE A 31 -0.73 -5.35 -3.14
CA ILE A 31 0.22 -5.01 -4.21
C ILE A 31 0.67 -3.57 -4.01
N VAL A 32 1.98 -3.37 -3.83
CA VAL A 32 2.61 -2.04 -3.81
C VAL A 32 3.27 -1.81 -5.16
N SER A 33 2.84 -0.77 -5.87
CA SER A 33 3.31 -0.45 -7.21
C SER A 33 3.47 1.06 -7.40
N ALA A 34 4.42 1.44 -8.25
CA ALA A 34 4.58 2.82 -8.71
C ALA A 34 3.43 3.25 -9.65
N SER A 35 2.70 2.30 -10.24
CA SER A 35 1.58 2.57 -11.14
C SER A 35 0.26 2.02 -10.60
N ALA A 36 -0.85 2.61 -11.04
CA ALA A 36 -2.18 2.10 -10.73
C ALA A 36 -2.36 0.67 -11.26
N ILE A 37 -2.69 -0.26 -10.36
CA ILE A 37 -2.92 -1.68 -10.69
C ILE A 37 -4.29 -1.87 -11.35
N ILE A 38 -5.27 -1.07 -10.92
CA ILE A 38 -6.60 -1.01 -11.52
C ILE A 38 -6.72 0.33 -12.24
N ARG A 39 -7.00 0.29 -13.55
CA ARG A 39 -7.23 1.50 -14.34
C ARG A 39 -8.54 2.17 -13.93
N SER A 40 -8.53 3.49 -13.76
CA SER A 40 -9.73 4.25 -13.39
C SER A 40 -9.93 5.48 -14.29
N PRO A 41 -10.24 5.31 -15.59
CA PRO A 41 -10.40 6.45 -16.50
C PRO A 41 -11.52 7.41 -16.04
N PRO A 42 -11.36 8.74 -16.22
CA PRO A 42 -10.21 9.43 -16.82
C PRO A 42 -9.06 9.71 -15.84
N TYR A 43 -9.14 9.24 -14.60
CA TYR A 43 -8.18 9.53 -13.53
C TYR A 43 -7.00 8.53 -13.55
N GLU A 44 -5.85 8.99 -14.03
CA GLU A 44 -4.61 8.22 -13.95
C GLU A 44 -3.69 8.78 -12.86
N LYS A 45 -3.08 7.87 -12.08
CA LYS A 45 -2.03 8.23 -11.13
C LYS A 45 -0.69 8.18 -11.88
N ASP A 46 -0.07 9.35 -12.06
CA ASP A 46 1.30 9.45 -12.55
C ASP A 46 2.27 9.57 -11.37
N ALA A 47 3.17 8.59 -11.24
CA ALA A 47 4.28 8.62 -10.28
C ALA A 47 5.64 8.47 -10.97
N SER A 48 5.72 8.75 -12.28
CA SER A 48 6.95 8.59 -13.10
C SER A 48 8.12 9.45 -12.62
N PHE A 49 7.85 10.50 -11.85
CA PHE A 49 8.87 11.33 -11.21
C PHE A 49 9.64 10.60 -10.10
N ASN A 50 9.08 9.53 -9.52
CA ASN A 50 9.78 8.67 -8.58
C ASN A 50 10.60 7.63 -9.36
N ARG A 51 11.93 7.72 -9.26
CA ARG A 51 12.87 6.87 -10.02
C ARG A 51 13.84 6.18 -9.07
N GLY A 52 14.29 4.99 -9.45
CA GLY A 52 15.28 4.22 -8.72
C GLY A 52 14.68 2.98 -8.04
N ILE A 53 15.40 2.46 -7.05
CA ILE A 53 14.97 1.29 -6.28
C ILE A 53 14.13 1.78 -5.10
N HIS A 54 12.91 1.25 -4.99
CA HIS A 54 12.04 1.48 -3.84
C HIS A 54 12.16 0.29 -2.88
N VAL A 55 12.48 0.57 -1.61
CA VAL A 55 12.65 -0.45 -0.57
C VAL A 55 11.57 -0.24 0.49
N ILE A 56 10.83 -1.30 0.79
CA ILE A 56 9.84 -1.32 1.87
C ILE A 56 10.47 -2.06 3.04
N HIS A 57 10.64 -1.37 4.16
CA HIS A 57 11.19 -1.94 5.38
C HIS A 57 10.05 -2.48 6.26
N CYS A 58 10.12 -3.76 6.63
CA CYS A 58 9.12 -4.41 7.48
C CYS A 58 9.78 -5.04 8.71
N GLY A 59 9.08 -4.99 9.85
CA GLY A 59 9.51 -5.57 11.12
C GLY A 59 10.56 -4.75 11.89
N GLY A 60 10.84 -5.19 13.12
CA GLY A 60 11.82 -4.53 14.01
C GLY A 60 11.43 -3.08 14.29
N SER A 61 12.36 -2.15 14.02
CA SER A 61 12.13 -0.71 14.19
C SER A 61 11.34 -0.06 13.04
N HIS A 62 11.03 -0.81 11.97
CA HIS A 62 10.32 -0.32 10.79
C HIS A 62 9.06 -1.16 10.56
N ASP A 63 8.04 -0.88 11.36
CA ASP A 63 6.80 -1.65 11.37
C ASP A 63 5.84 -1.23 10.24
N SER A 64 6.22 -1.48 8.98
CA SER A 64 5.30 -1.32 7.86
C SER A 64 4.21 -2.39 7.94
N HIS A 65 2.95 -1.96 7.97
CA HIS A 65 1.81 -2.85 8.15
C HIS A 65 0.59 -2.36 7.37
N LEU A 66 -0.36 -3.28 7.14
CA LEU A 66 -1.69 -2.96 6.59
C LEU A 66 -2.70 -2.96 7.75
N LEU A 67 -3.32 -1.81 8.01
CA LEU A 67 -4.41 -1.71 8.99
C LEU A 67 -5.71 -2.24 8.35
N VAL A 68 -6.22 -3.36 8.87
CA VAL A 68 -7.47 -3.98 8.39
C VAL A 68 -8.53 -3.94 9.49
N PRO A 69 -9.70 -3.32 9.26
CA PRO A 69 -10.79 -3.32 10.22
C PRO A 69 -11.54 -4.67 10.16
N VAL A 70 -11.06 -5.66 10.91
CA VAL A 70 -11.72 -6.97 10.99
C VAL A 70 -13.01 -6.86 11.80
N VAL A 71 -14.15 -7.14 11.15
CA VAL A 71 -15.45 -7.23 11.81
C VAL A 71 -15.61 -8.63 12.41
N PRO A 72 -15.80 -8.78 13.73
CA PRO A 72 -15.97 -10.09 14.36
C PRO A 72 -17.21 -10.81 13.85
N ALA A 73 -17.15 -12.14 13.77
CA ALA A 73 -18.34 -12.97 13.62
C ALA A 73 -19.27 -12.75 14.82
N ARG A 74 -20.58 -12.78 14.59
CA ARG A 74 -21.58 -12.76 15.67
C ARG A 74 -21.60 -14.09 16.42
#